data_AF-W2CSR9-F1
#
_entry.id   AF-W2CSR9-F1
#
_cell.length_a   1.000
_cell.length_b   1.000
_cell.length_c   1.000
_cell.angle_alpha   90.00
_cell.angle_beta   90.00
_cell.angle_gamma   90.00
#
_symmetry.space_group_name_H-M   'P 1'
#
loop_
_entity.id
_entity.type
_entity.pdbx_description
1 polymer ?
#
loop_
_entity_poly.entity_id
_entity_poly.type
_entity_poly.pdbx_seq_one_letter_code
_entity_poly.pdbx_strand_id
1 'polypeptide(L)'
;LYINGRLQKDPVCMQLCYFVETNGTLLTEEQFRKMNISREDRRLVSAGQHNEDLYYYEALAYLGFTTNADGRYNPVYRLPLTAEALAYLRKLPFVRTIKVEPAELGGATYPPGYVTGWTRDDFGPIWIPRKGATIDLNERNLALYRRCIVNYGGNHMERRPIWIS
;
A
#
# COMPACT_ATOMS: atom_id res chain seq x y z
N LEU A 1 9.26 6.09 -6.45
CA LEU A 1 10.10 4.98 -7.00
C LEU A 1 11.27 5.48 -7.85
N TYR A 2 12.51 5.22 -7.41
CA TYR A 2 13.72 5.40 -8.22
C TYR A 2 14.18 4.04 -8.79
N ILE A 3 14.26 3.94 -10.12
CA ILE A 3 14.92 2.79 -10.77
C ILE A 3 16.24 3.32 -11.36
N ASN A 4 17.37 2.76 -10.93
CA ASN A 4 18.72 3.13 -11.37
C ASN A 4 19.05 4.62 -11.19
N GLY A 5 18.67 5.21 -10.04
CA GLY A 5 18.98 6.61 -9.71
C GLY A 5 18.18 7.66 -10.51
N ARG A 6 17.23 7.24 -11.36
CA ARG A 6 16.29 8.13 -12.04
C ARG A 6 14.91 8.04 -11.41
N LEU A 7 14.38 9.19 -10.98
CA LEU A 7 13.00 9.31 -10.54
C LEU A 7 12.10 8.85 -11.69
N GLN A 8 11.35 7.78 -11.47
CA GLN A 8 10.37 7.36 -12.46
C GLN A 8 9.18 8.31 -12.38
N LYS A 9 8.67 8.73 -13.53
CA LYS A 9 7.37 9.39 -13.58
C LYS A 9 6.34 8.42 -13.03
N ASP A 10 5.51 8.86 -12.09
CA ASP A 10 4.52 7.99 -11.47
C ASP A 10 3.72 7.27 -12.57
N PRO A 11 3.60 5.92 -12.51
CA PRO A 11 2.80 5.19 -13.47
C PRO A 11 1.40 5.82 -13.54
N VAL A 12 0.85 5.96 -14.75
CA VAL A 12 -0.49 6.58 -14.94
C VAL A 12 -1.56 5.88 -14.08
N CYS A 13 -1.39 4.58 -13.86
CA CYS A 13 -2.28 3.75 -13.04
C CYS A 13 -1.75 3.53 -11.60
N MET A 14 -0.82 4.34 -11.11
CA MET A 14 -0.37 4.26 -9.72
C MET A 14 -1.58 4.47 -8.80
N GLN A 15 -1.73 3.57 -7.85
CA GLN A 15 -2.78 3.62 -6.84
C GLN A 15 -2.16 3.91 -5.48
N LEU A 16 -2.80 4.80 -4.73
CA LEU A 16 -2.54 5.00 -3.31
C LEU A 16 -3.81 4.63 -2.53
N CYS A 17 -3.65 4.22 -1.29
CA CYS A 17 -4.80 3.98 -0.41
C CYS A 17 -5.29 5.30 0.19
N TYR A 18 -6.61 5.50 0.22
CA TYR A 18 -7.24 6.68 0.81
C TYR A 18 -8.40 6.30 1.72
N PHE A 19 -8.59 7.10 2.76
CA PHE A 19 -9.81 7.15 3.57
C PHE A 19 -10.76 8.21 3.00
N VAL A 20 -11.96 7.80 2.65
CA VAL A 20 -12.99 8.64 2.01
C VAL A 20 -14.23 8.67 2.87
N GLU A 21 -14.49 9.81 3.51
CA GLU A 21 -15.69 10.06 4.30
C GLU A 21 -16.79 10.67 3.43
N THR A 22 -18.01 10.17 3.58
CA THR A 22 -19.21 10.76 2.98
C THR A 22 -20.10 11.41 4.03
N ASN A 23 -21.15 12.11 3.60
CA ASN A 23 -22.14 12.74 4.49
C ASN A 23 -23.22 11.79 5.03
N GLY A 24 -23.03 10.47 4.90
CA GLY A 24 -24.07 9.46 5.13
C GLY A 24 -24.50 8.74 3.85
N THR A 25 -24.31 9.37 2.68
CA THR A 25 -24.59 8.75 1.38
C THR A 25 -23.54 7.68 1.07
N LEU A 26 -23.97 6.45 0.77
CA LEU A 26 -23.07 5.36 0.38
C LEU A 26 -22.69 5.46 -1.10
N LEU A 27 -21.48 5.01 -1.44
CA LEU A 27 -21.05 4.87 -2.83
C LEU A 27 -21.86 3.76 -3.53
N THR A 28 -22.26 4.01 -4.78
CA THR A 28 -23.04 3.06 -5.58
C THR A 28 -22.15 2.11 -6.37
N GLU A 29 -22.71 0.98 -6.82
CA GLU A 29 -22.03 0.04 -7.73
C GLU A 29 -21.49 0.72 -8.99
N GLU A 30 -22.25 1.67 -9.56
CA GLU A 30 -21.83 2.41 -10.75
C GLU A 30 -20.62 3.30 -10.45
N GLN A 31 -20.60 3.94 -9.28
CA GLN A 31 -19.48 4.77 -8.85
C GLN A 31 -18.22 3.92 -8.64
N PHE A 32 -18.34 2.76 -7.99
CA PHE A 32 -17.23 1.80 -7.87
C PHE A 32 -16.72 1.32 -9.24
N ARG A 33 -17.62 0.99 -10.15
CA ARG A 33 -17.26 0.57 -11.52
C ARG A 33 -16.53 1.69 -12.27
N LYS A 34 -16.99 2.94 -12.15
CA LYS A 34 -16.37 4.10 -12.79
C LYS A 34 -14.97 4.40 -12.27
N MET A 35 -14.72 4.09 -11.00
CA MET A 35 -13.39 4.17 -10.39
C MET A 35 -12.53 2.93 -10.62
N ASN A 36 -13.07 1.90 -11.30
CA ASN A 36 -12.43 0.60 -11.48
C ASN A 36 -12.02 -0.09 -10.17
N ILE A 37 -12.88 0.01 -9.14
CA ILE A 37 -12.66 -0.59 -7.83
C ILE A 37 -13.34 -1.98 -7.79
N SER A 38 -12.53 -3.01 -7.54
CA SER A 38 -12.99 -4.40 -7.42
C SER A 38 -13.95 -4.56 -6.24
N ARG A 39 -14.73 -5.65 -6.18
CA ARG A 39 -15.61 -5.90 -5.03
C ARG A 39 -14.85 -6.10 -3.72
N GLU A 40 -13.67 -6.72 -3.78
CA GLU A 40 -12.84 -7.05 -2.62
C GLU A 40 -12.21 -5.79 -1.98
N ASP A 41 -12.05 -4.73 -2.77
CA ASP A 41 -11.46 -3.46 -2.34
C ASP A 41 -12.48 -2.45 -1.77
N ARG A 42 -13.78 -2.81 -1.71
CA ARG A 42 -14.85 -1.91 -1.23
C ARG A 42 -14.98 -1.92 0.28
N ARG A 43 -13.91 -1.53 0.97
CA ARG A 43 -13.81 -1.59 2.42
C ARG A 43 -14.52 -0.40 3.06
N LEU A 44 -15.71 -0.62 3.62
CA LEU A 44 -16.42 0.35 4.47
C LEU A 44 -15.97 0.18 5.92
N VAL A 45 -14.83 0.78 6.26
CA VAL A 45 -14.18 0.57 7.56
C VAL A 45 -15.01 1.09 8.72
N SER A 46 -15.82 2.14 8.52
CA SER A 46 -16.71 2.68 9.56
C SER A 46 -17.85 1.74 9.97
N ALA A 47 -18.15 0.70 9.18
CA ALA A 47 -19.19 -0.28 9.50
C ALA A 47 -18.68 -1.42 10.40
N GLY A 48 -17.36 -1.57 10.56
CA GLY A 48 -16.75 -2.56 11.46
C GLY A 48 -17.14 -4.01 11.18
N GLN A 49 -17.52 -4.35 9.93
CA GLN A 49 -18.14 -5.65 9.61
C GLN A 49 -17.14 -6.80 9.49
N HIS A 50 -15.85 -6.52 9.26
CA HIS A 50 -14.81 -7.55 9.19
C HIS A 50 -13.73 -7.29 10.25
N ASN A 51 -13.20 -8.38 10.83
CA ASN A 51 -12.15 -8.29 11.86
C ASN A 51 -10.90 -7.53 11.38
N GLU A 52 -10.59 -7.61 10.08
CA GLU A 52 -9.50 -6.87 9.45
C GLU A 52 -9.77 -5.37 9.27
N ASP A 53 -11.05 -4.95 9.30
CA ASP A 53 -11.44 -3.53 9.24
C ASP A 53 -11.35 -2.86 10.62
N LEU A 54 -11.32 -3.64 11.72
CA LEU A 54 -11.25 -3.11 13.09
C LEU A 54 -10.01 -2.25 13.32
N TYR A 55 -8.85 -2.69 12.80
CA TYR A 55 -7.60 -1.93 12.88
C TYR A 55 -7.76 -0.51 12.29
N TYR A 56 -8.42 -0.42 11.13
CA TYR A 56 -8.66 0.86 10.47
C TYR A 56 -9.76 1.67 11.13
N TYR A 57 -10.79 1.00 11.68
CA TYR A 57 -11.85 1.64 12.46
C TYR A 57 -11.28 2.36 13.69
N GLU A 58 -10.38 1.70 14.44
CA GLU A 58 -9.70 2.27 15.60
C GLU A 58 -8.79 3.45 15.21
N ALA A 59 -8.18 3.39 14.03
CA ALA A 59 -7.35 4.46 13.49
C ALA A 59 -8.15 5.71 13.05
N LEU A 60 -9.47 5.64 12.86
CA LEU A 60 -10.26 6.77 12.34
C LEU A 60 -10.13 8.04 13.20
N ALA A 61 -10.17 7.91 14.53
CA ALA A 61 -10.00 9.03 15.44
C ALA A 61 -8.58 9.64 15.33
N TYR A 62 -7.55 8.80 15.25
CA TYR A 62 -6.16 9.22 15.04
C TYR A 62 -5.98 9.95 13.71
N LEU A 63 -6.64 9.46 12.66
CA LEU A 63 -6.69 10.11 11.36
C LEU A 63 -7.51 11.40 11.36
N GLY A 64 -8.16 11.77 12.47
CA GLY A 64 -8.94 12.99 12.63
C GLY A 64 -10.33 12.94 11.97
N PHE A 65 -10.93 11.75 11.86
CA PHE A 65 -12.37 11.61 11.63
C PHE A 65 -13.09 11.71 12.97
N THR A 66 -14.30 12.26 12.96
CA THR A 66 -15.10 12.48 14.16
C THR A 66 -16.42 11.74 14.08
N THR A 67 -16.91 11.28 15.21
CA THR A 67 -18.25 10.72 15.33
C THR A 67 -19.31 11.81 15.29
N ASN A 68 -20.51 11.44 14.84
CA ASN A 68 -21.71 12.26 14.91
C ASN A 68 -22.27 12.25 16.34
N ALA A 69 -23.34 13.02 16.58
CA ALA A 69 -23.97 13.14 17.89
C ALA A 69 -24.47 11.80 18.48
N ASP A 70 -24.72 10.79 17.65
CA ASP A 70 -25.10 9.43 18.04
C ASP A 70 -23.91 8.52 18.39
N GLY A 71 -22.68 9.07 18.37
CA GLY A 71 -21.45 8.34 18.64
C GLY A 71 -20.96 7.48 17.48
N ARG A 72 -21.57 7.57 16.29
CA ARG A 72 -21.16 6.79 15.11
C ARG A 72 -20.41 7.65 14.10
N TYR A 73 -19.43 7.09 13.40
CA TYR A 73 -18.81 7.75 12.26
C TYR A 73 -19.80 7.84 11.10
N ASN A 74 -19.64 8.86 10.26
CA ASN A 74 -20.16 8.81 8.90
C ASN A 74 -19.52 7.63 8.13
N PRO A 75 -20.09 7.22 6.98
CA PRO A 75 -19.46 6.21 6.14
C PRO A 75 -18.03 6.62 5.76
N VAL A 76 -17.05 5.82 6.16
CA VAL A 76 -15.64 5.99 5.78
C VAL A 76 -15.20 4.74 5.03
N TYR A 77 -14.78 4.93 3.78
CA TYR A 77 -14.22 3.88 2.95
C TYR A 77 -12.69 3.93 2.94
N ARG A 78 -12.03 2.77 2.94
CA ARG A 78 -10.61 2.65 2.61
C ARG A 78 -10.48 2.10 1.19
N LEU A 79 -10.05 2.93 0.24
CA LEU A 79 -10.07 2.58 -1.19
C LEU A 79 -8.68 2.76 -1.82
N PRO A 80 -8.22 1.81 -2.65
CA PRO A 80 -7.11 2.05 -3.56
C PRO A 80 -7.61 2.94 -4.73
N LEU A 81 -7.05 4.12 -4.87
CA LEU A 81 -7.48 5.11 -5.87
C LEU A 81 -6.33 5.47 -6.82
N THR A 82 -6.64 5.48 -8.12
CA THR A 82 -5.82 6.18 -9.12
C THR A 82 -6.05 7.69 -9.03
N ALA A 83 -5.18 8.48 -9.67
CA ALA A 83 -5.37 9.93 -9.78
C ALA A 83 -6.72 10.31 -10.42
N GLU A 84 -7.18 9.54 -11.41
CA GLU A 84 -8.49 9.76 -12.06
C GLU A 84 -9.66 9.46 -11.11
N ALA A 85 -9.61 8.33 -10.39
CA ALA A 85 -10.64 7.97 -9.41
C ALA A 85 -10.72 8.99 -8.27
N LEU A 86 -9.57 9.49 -7.79
CA LEU A 86 -9.51 10.56 -6.81
C LEU A 86 -10.15 11.86 -7.33
N ALA A 87 -9.84 12.25 -8.57
CA ALA A 87 -10.42 13.43 -9.21
C ALA A 87 -11.94 13.28 -9.41
N TYR A 88 -12.42 12.06 -9.67
CA TYR A 88 -13.85 11.76 -9.74
C TYR A 88 -14.54 11.92 -8.37
N LEU A 89 -13.97 11.33 -7.30
CA LEU A 89 -14.54 11.42 -5.94
C LEU A 89 -14.65 12.86 -5.45
N ARG A 90 -13.65 13.69 -5.72
CA ARG A 90 -13.66 15.12 -5.35
C ARG A 90 -14.81 15.92 -5.96
N LYS A 91 -15.44 15.42 -7.03
CA LYS A 91 -16.59 16.06 -7.69
C LYS A 91 -17.93 15.63 -7.10
N LEU A 92 -17.96 14.59 -6.26
CA LEU A 92 -19.20 14.08 -5.68
C LEU A 92 -19.60 14.98 -4.50
N PRO A 93 -20.81 15.59 -4.52
CA PRO A 93 -21.20 16.60 -3.52
C PRO A 93 -21.39 16.04 -2.11
N PHE A 94 -21.51 14.72 -1.98
CA PHE A 94 -21.68 14.04 -0.70
C PHE A 94 -20.36 13.55 -0.09
N VAL A 95 -19.22 13.70 -0.80
CA VAL A 95 -17.90 13.38 -0.26
C VAL A 95 -17.43 14.56 0.59
N ARG A 96 -17.12 14.29 1.87
CA ARG A 96 -16.72 15.33 2.84
C ARG A 96 -15.22 15.45 2.97
N THR A 97 -14.55 14.32 3.16
CA THR A 97 -13.15 14.28 3.52
C THR A 97 -12.46 13.16 2.76
N ILE A 98 -11.28 13.45 2.20
CA ILE A 98 -10.41 12.44 1.59
C ILE A 98 -9.02 12.60 2.21
N LYS A 99 -8.52 11.55 2.85
CA LYS A 99 -7.17 11.52 3.46
C LYS A 99 -6.38 10.38 2.84
N VAL A 100 -5.13 10.65 2.46
CA VAL A 100 -4.21 9.58 2.07
C VAL A 100 -3.92 8.70 3.28
N GLU A 101 -3.81 7.39 3.08
CA GLU A 101 -3.35 6.49 4.12
C GLU A 101 -1.92 6.85 4.54
N PRO A 102 -1.66 7.11 5.82
CA PRO A 102 -0.30 7.25 6.32
C PRO A 102 0.47 5.93 6.20
N ALA A 103 1.76 6.03 5.92
CA ALA A 103 2.64 4.87 5.75
C ALA A 103 2.63 3.89 6.93
N GLU A 104 2.43 4.41 8.14
CA GLU A 104 2.36 3.65 9.39
C GLU A 104 1.18 2.67 9.42
N LEU A 105 0.10 2.97 8.67
CA LEU A 105 -1.08 2.12 8.55
C LEU A 105 -1.00 1.14 7.37
N GLY A 106 -0.02 1.30 6.47
CA GLY A 106 0.12 0.46 5.28
C GLY A 106 0.55 -0.99 5.59
N GLY A 107 1.14 -1.24 6.76
CA GLY A 107 1.65 -2.55 7.17
C GLY A 107 3.08 -2.83 6.68
N ALA A 108 3.55 -4.07 6.87
CA ALA A 108 4.95 -4.44 6.64
C ALA A 108 5.38 -4.33 5.16
N THR A 109 6.55 -3.74 4.93
CA THR A 109 7.19 -3.68 3.61
C THR A 109 7.99 -4.93 3.29
N TYR A 110 8.18 -5.23 2.01
CA TYR A 110 9.17 -6.20 1.57
C TYR A 110 10.60 -5.63 1.73
N PRO A 111 11.59 -6.42 2.20
CA PRO A 111 11.50 -7.80 2.64
C PRO A 111 10.92 -7.94 4.05
N PRO A 112 10.07 -8.95 4.30
CA PRO A 112 9.53 -9.17 5.64
C PRO A 112 10.66 -9.39 6.66
N GLY A 113 10.66 -8.60 7.73
CA GLY A 113 11.65 -8.68 8.82
C GLY A 113 12.93 -7.86 8.61
N TYR A 114 13.05 -7.09 7.52
CA TYR A 114 14.19 -6.20 7.29
C TYR A 114 13.76 -4.73 7.41
N VAL A 115 14.33 -4.00 8.37
CA VAL A 115 14.01 -2.59 8.61
C VAL A 115 14.73 -1.72 7.56
N THR A 116 14.03 -1.43 6.47
CA THR A 116 14.56 -0.65 5.33
C THR A 116 14.28 0.85 5.44
N GLY A 117 13.35 1.25 6.32
CA GLY A 117 12.75 2.58 6.30
C GLY A 117 11.81 2.81 5.12
N TRP A 118 11.45 1.75 4.38
CA TRP A 118 10.53 1.84 3.26
C TRP A 118 9.08 1.87 3.73
N THR A 119 8.23 2.45 2.91
CA THR A 119 6.78 2.36 3.05
C THR A 119 6.23 1.54 1.88
N ARG A 120 4.98 1.08 1.94
CA ARG A 120 4.38 0.39 0.79
C ARG A 120 4.28 1.28 -0.44
N ASP A 121 4.18 2.59 -0.21
CA ASP A 121 4.02 3.59 -1.27
C ASP A 121 5.37 4.10 -1.81
N ASP A 122 6.44 3.99 -1.01
CA ASP A 122 7.79 4.33 -1.44
C ASP A 122 8.79 3.26 -1.01
N PHE A 123 8.96 2.29 -1.91
CA PHE A 123 10.11 1.43 -1.89
C PHE A 123 11.33 2.25 -2.32
N GLY A 124 12.39 2.23 -1.50
CA GLY A 124 13.68 2.81 -1.87
C GLY A 124 14.27 2.17 -3.13
N PRO A 125 15.47 2.60 -3.58
CA PRO A 125 16.03 2.12 -4.84
C PRO A 125 16.19 0.60 -4.82
N ILE A 126 15.38 -0.08 -5.62
CA ILE A 126 15.48 -1.52 -5.90
C ILE A 126 16.18 -1.64 -7.26
N TRP A 127 17.30 -2.35 -7.28
CA TRP A 127 17.98 -2.68 -8.51
C TRP A 127 17.42 -3.99 -9.05
N ILE A 128 16.87 -3.99 -10.26
CA ILE A 128 16.45 -5.22 -10.93
C ILE A 128 17.62 -5.65 -11.84
N PRO A 129 18.37 -6.72 -11.48
CA PRO A 129 19.51 -7.15 -12.28
C PRO A 129 19.04 -7.67 -13.64
N ARG A 130 19.78 -7.33 -14.70
CA ARG A 130 19.60 -7.95 -16.03
C ARG A 130 20.20 -9.35 -16.05
N LYS A 131 19.78 -10.19 -17.01
CA LYS A 131 20.35 -11.53 -17.22
C LYS A 131 21.89 -11.44 -17.35
N GLY A 132 22.61 -12.18 -16.51
CA GLY A 132 24.08 -12.20 -16.47
C GLY A 132 24.73 -11.17 -15.53
N ALA A 133 23.96 -10.35 -14.82
CA ALA A 133 24.51 -9.47 -13.80
C ALA A 133 24.91 -10.23 -12.52
N THR A 134 26.04 -9.87 -11.94
CA THR A 134 26.51 -10.41 -10.65
C THR A 134 25.99 -9.54 -9.51
N ILE A 135 25.46 -10.18 -8.46
CA ILE A 135 25.04 -9.51 -7.23
C ILE A 135 26.01 -9.90 -6.12
N ASP A 136 26.59 -8.93 -5.44
CA ASP A 136 27.41 -9.19 -4.26
C ASP A 136 26.52 -9.70 -3.11
N LEU A 137 26.88 -10.85 -2.54
CA LEU A 137 26.16 -11.44 -1.41
C LEU A 137 26.56 -10.74 -0.10
N ASN A 138 25.85 -9.66 0.23
CA ASN A 138 25.88 -9.01 1.56
C ASN A 138 24.49 -9.09 2.21
N GLU A 139 24.38 -8.78 3.51
CA GLU A 139 23.13 -8.93 4.27
C GLU A 139 21.94 -8.19 3.63
N ARG A 140 22.18 -6.97 3.13
CA ARG A 140 21.17 -6.15 2.45
C ARG A 140 20.69 -6.82 1.15
N ASN A 141 21.61 -7.30 0.32
CA ASN A 141 21.29 -7.96 -0.94
C ASN A 141 20.65 -9.34 -0.71
N LEU A 142 21.04 -10.05 0.36
CA LEU A 142 20.42 -11.30 0.76
C LEU A 142 18.96 -11.06 1.19
N ALA A 143 18.70 -10.02 2.00
CA ALA A 143 17.35 -9.66 2.39
C ALA A 143 16.47 -9.32 1.17
N LEU A 144 17.00 -8.54 0.22
CA LEU A 144 16.27 -8.05 -0.94
C LEU A 144 16.06 -9.09 -2.05
N TYR A 145 17.05 -9.93 -2.34
CA TYR A 145 17.03 -10.77 -3.53
C TYR A 145 16.96 -12.27 -3.24
N ARG A 146 17.01 -12.73 -1.97
CA ARG A 146 16.99 -14.17 -1.64
C ARG A 146 15.82 -14.91 -2.29
N ARG A 147 14.60 -14.35 -2.28
CA ARG A 147 13.45 -15.00 -2.94
C ARG A 147 13.63 -15.09 -4.45
N CYS A 148 14.09 -14.02 -5.10
CA CYS A 148 14.33 -14.01 -6.55
C CYS A 148 15.47 -14.95 -6.95
N ILE A 149 16.57 -14.97 -6.19
CA ILE A 149 17.73 -15.84 -6.42
C ILE A 149 17.35 -17.31 -6.29
N VAL A 150 16.67 -17.69 -5.20
CA VAL A 150 16.31 -19.09 -4.93
C VAL A 150 15.24 -19.61 -5.90
N ASN A 151 14.22 -18.80 -6.21
CA ASN A 151 13.07 -19.30 -6.97
C ASN A 151 13.22 -19.15 -8.50
N TYR A 152 14.03 -18.19 -8.98
CA TYR A 152 14.15 -17.91 -10.42
C TYR A 152 15.59 -18.00 -10.95
N GLY A 153 16.59 -18.15 -10.08
CA GLY A 153 18.00 -18.10 -10.48
C GLY A 153 18.59 -19.42 -10.95
N GLY A 154 17.96 -20.57 -10.70
CA GLY A 154 18.55 -21.89 -10.98
C GLY A 154 19.89 -22.16 -10.27
N ASN A 155 20.34 -21.24 -9.41
CA ASN A 155 21.61 -21.31 -8.71
C ASN A 155 21.39 -21.95 -7.32
N HIS A 156 22.05 -23.08 -7.08
CA HIS A 156 22.16 -23.67 -5.75
C HIS A 156 22.98 -22.73 -4.86
N MET A 157 22.39 -22.19 -3.80
CA MET A 157 23.15 -21.45 -2.78
C MET A 157 23.88 -22.43 -1.86
N GLU A 158 25.20 -22.49 -1.95
CA GLU A 158 26.06 -23.10 -0.93
C GLU A 158 26.49 -22.02 0.08
N ARG A 159 26.21 -22.25 1.36
CA ARG A 159 26.77 -21.45 2.46
C ARG A 159 28.11 -22.10 2.85
N ARG A 160 29.24 -21.48 2.53
CA ARG A 160 30.55 -21.96 2.99
C ARG A 160 30.92 -21.30 4.32
N PRO A 161 31.34 -22.07 5.34
CA PRO A 161 31.87 -21.50 6.56
C PRO A 161 33.20 -20.79 6.26
N ILE A 162 33.41 -19.64 6.88
CA ILE A 162 34.68 -18.93 6.88
C ILE A 162 35.54 -19.60 7.95
N TRP A 163 36.62 -20.25 7.54
CA TRP A 163 37.67 -20.70 8.45
C TRP A 163 38.53 -19.48 8.79
N ILE A 164 38.67 -19.20 10.07
CA ILE A 164 39.68 -18.26 10.57
C ILE A 164 40.89 -19.14 10.94
N SER A 165 41.96 -19.04 10.16
CA SER A 165 43.29 -19.58 10.48
C SER A 165 44.14 -18.51 11.16
#